data_AF-A0AAD3RYT7-F1
#
_entry.id   AF-A0AAD3RYT7-F1
#
_cell.length_a   1.000
_cell.length_b   1.000
_cell.length_c   1.000
_cell.angle_alpha   90.00
_cell.angle_beta   90.00
_cell.angle_gamma   90.00
#
_symmetry.space_group_name_H-M   'P 1'
#
loop_
_entity.id
_entity.type
_entity.pdbx_description
1 polymer ?
#
loop_
_entity_poly.entity_id
_entity_poly.type
_entity_poly.pdbx_seq_one_letter_code
_entity_poly.pdbx_strand_id
1 'polypeptide(L)'
;MVELIKNPEVIKRAQDEIIDIARGKENIEESDLPKFSYLNLVLKESLRLHPPIPLIPRETTQACKINGYEIPAKTRILINARAIARDPLCWKDPNSFKPESCPGINFAVLTIELALANLLHCFDWKLPDGITRDDVDLVEAVGLTVHKKTPLLLVATPRPR
;
A
#
# COMPACT_ATOMS: atom_id res chain seq x y z
N MET A 1 -3.94 19.11 1.88
CA MET A 1 -4.32 20.51 2.18
C MET A 1 -5.78 20.70 2.54
N VAL A 2 -6.77 20.25 1.73
CA VAL A 2 -8.20 20.42 2.07
C VAL A 2 -8.55 19.85 3.47
N GLU A 3 -8.17 18.61 3.76
CA GLU A 3 -8.46 18.00 5.07
C GLU A 3 -7.72 18.69 6.22
N LEU A 4 -6.51 19.20 5.99
CA LEU A 4 -5.77 19.96 7.00
C LEU A 4 -6.48 21.28 7.35
N ILE A 5 -6.92 22.03 6.34
CA ILE A 5 -7.61 23.31 6.53
C ILE A 5 -8.97 23.13 7.21
N LYS A 6 -9.69 22.05 6.87
CA LYS A 6 -11.00 21.75 7.48
C LYS A 6 -10.90 21.23 8.92
N ASN A 7 -9.72 20.81 9.37
CA ASN A 7 -9.49 20.24 10.70
C ASN A 7 -8.35 20.99 11.42
N PRO A 8 -8.62 22.16 12.05
CA PRO A 8 -7.61 23.03 12.65
C PRO A 8 -6.69 22.34 13.66
N GLU A 9 -7.23 21.43 14.48
CA GLU A 9 -6.44 20.66 15.45
C GLU A 9 -5.44 19.72 14.77
N VAL A 10 -5.81 19.14 13.63
CA VAL A 10 -4.92 18.23 12.88
C VAL A 10 -3.77 19.00 12.23
N ILE A 11 -4.05 20.13 11.58
CA ILE A 11 -2.97 20.93 10.97
C ILE A 11 -2.04 21.50 12.03
N LYS A 12 -2.57 21.97 13.16
CA LYS A 12 -1.76 22.45 14.28
C LYS A 12 -0.84 21.35 14.80
N ARG A 13 -1.37 20.15 15.07
CA ARG A 13 -0.56 19.02 15.55
C ARG A 13 0.50 18.58 14.55
N ALA A 14 0.19 18.57 13.25
CA ALA A 14 1.17 18.26 12.21
C ALA A 14 2.27 19.34 12.12
N GLN A 15 1.91 20.63 12.26
CA GLN A 15 2.87 21.73 12.32
C GLN A 15 3.77 21.64 13.57
N ASP A 16 3.21 21.33 14.73
CA ASP A 16 3.96 21.16 15.98
C ASP A 16 5.01 20.04 15.85
N GLU A 17 4.66 18.89 15.26
CA GLU A 17 5.60 17.81 14.95
C GLU A 17 6.73 18.28 14.02
N ILE A 18 6.39 18.97 12.93
CA ILE A 18 7.37 19.47 11.96
C ILE A 18 8.32 20.49 12.62
N ILE A 19 7.79 21.44 13.39
CA ILE A 19 8.57 22.49 14.05
C ILE A 19 9.57 21.89 15.05
N ASP A 20 9.16 20.87 15.80
CA ASP A 20 10.04 20.20 16.75
C ASP A 20 11.22 19.48 16.05
N ILE A 21 10.92 18.77 14.96
CA ILE A 21 11.93 18.05 14.17
C ILE A 21 12.85 19.01 13.39
N ALA A 22 12.33 20.16 12.96
CA ALA A 22 13.05 21.18 12.21
C ALA A 22 13.94 22.10 13.07
N ARG A 23 14.01 21.91 14.40
CA ARG A 23 14.75 22.80 15.28
C ARG A 23 16.22 22.96 14.84
N GLY A 24 16.61 24.22 14.59
CA GLY A 24 17.97 24.55 14.16
C GLY A 24 18.24 24.27 12.69
N LYS A 25 17.23 23.90 11.90
CA LYS A 25 17.32 23.71 10.45
C LYS A 25 16.63 24.85 9.72
N GLU A 26 17.21 25.27 8.60
CA GLU A 26 16.56 26.21 7.68
C GLU A 26 15.47 25.54 6.85
N ASN A 27 15.67 24.27 6.48
CA ASN A 27 14.76 23.49 5.64
C ASN A 27 14.62 22.05 6.15
N ILE A 28 13.50 21.41 5.80
CA ILE A 28 13.28 19.97 5.97
C ILE A 28 14.00 19.22 4.86
N GLU A 29 14.69 18.14 5.22
CA GLU A 29 15.37 17.26 4.28
C GLU A 29 14.71 15.87 4.23
N GLU A 30 15.01 15.10 3.18
CA GLU A 30 14.48 13.74 3.03
C GLU A 30 14.86 12.82 4.21
N SER A 31 16.04 13.05 4.81
CA SER A 31 16.54 12.34 5.99
C SER A 31 15.65 12.49 7.23
N ASP A 32 14.77 13.50 7.27
CA ASP A 32 13.82 13.73 8.37
C ASP A 32 12.48 13.01 8.19
N LEU A 33 12.13 12.59 6.96
CA LEU A 33 10.84 11.94 6.66
C LEU A 33 10.52 10.74 7.57
N PRO A 34 11.49 9.87 7.94
CA PRO A 34 11.23 8.76 8.85
C PRO A 34 10.76 9.19 10.26
N LYS A 35 11.03 10.44 10.67
CA LYS A 35 10.64 10.99 11.98
C LYS A 35 9.21 11.53 12.01
N PHE A 36 8.60 11.77 10.85
CA PHE A 36 7.26 12.35 10.73
C PHE A 36 6.15 11.32 11.00
N SER A 37 5.97 10.98 12.26
CA SER A 37 5.01 9.97 12.71
C SER A 37 3.55 10.38 12.47
N TYR A 38 3.18 11.61 12.82
CA TYR A 38 1.81 12.11 12.75
C TYR A 38 1.45 12.59 11.36
N LEU A 39 2.34 13.33 10.69
CA LEU A 39 2.12 13.74 9.30
C LEU A 39 1.94 12.51 8.39
N ASN A 40 2.65 11.41 8.65
CA ASN A 40 2.43 10.16 7.94
C ASN A 40 0.99 9.63 8.15
N LEU A 41 0.47 9.67 9.39
CA LEU A 41 -0.93 9.31 9.65
C LEU A 41 -1.91 10.22 8.90
N VAL A 42 -1.66 11.53 8.83
CA VAL A 42 -2.47 12.48 8.06
C VAL A 42 -2.49 12.11 6.58
N LEU A 43 -1.33 11.80 5.99
CA LEU A 43 -1.22 11.40 4.59
C LEU A 43 -2.00 10.11 4.32
N LYS A 44 -1.80 9.11 5.18
CA LYS A 44 -2.45 7.79 5.08
C LYS A 44 -3.97 7.90 5.17
N GLU A 45 -4.47 8.71 6.10
CA GLU A 45 -5.91 8.97 6.24
C GLU A 45 -6.49 9.75 5.06
N SER A 46 -5.71 10.69 4.51
CA SER A 46 -6.09 11.41 3.30
C SER A 46 -6.21 10.46 2.11
N LEU A 47 -5.34 9.46 1.99
CA LEU A 47 -5.39 8.45 0.93
C LEU A 47 -6.51 7.42 1.16
N ARG A 48 -6.83 7.08 2.41
CA ARG A 48 -7.99 6.24 2.75
C ARG A 48 -9.28 6.91 2.26
N LEU A 49 -9.50 8.17 2.63
CA LEU A 49 -10.70 8.91 2.23
C LEU A 49 -10.66 9.31 0.77
N HIS A 50 -9.54 9.80 0.26
CA HIS A 50 -9.46 10.37 -1.08
C HIS A 50 -8.40 9.64 -1.92
N PRO A 51 -8.59 8.33 -2.19
CA PRO A 51 -7.65 7.60 -3.02
C PRO A 51 -7.65 8.22 -4.42
N PRO A 52 -6.48 8.57 -4.98
CA PRO A 52 -6.39 9.06 -6.36
C PRO A 52 -7.00 8.08 -7.37
N ILE A 53 -6.98 6.79 -7.00
CA ILE A 53 -7.47 5.67 -7.78
C ILE A 53 -8.59 4.99 -6.99
N PRO A 54 -9.87 5.37 -7.20
CA PRO A 54 -10.98 4.80 -6.44
C PRO A 54 -11.36 3.38 -6.88
N LEU A 55 -11.07 3.01 -8.14
CA LEU A 55 -11.32 1.68 -8.72
C LEU A 55 -10.00 1.08 -9.23
N ILE A 56 -9.58 -0.04 -8.66
CA ILE A 56 -8.32 -0.70 -9.00
C ILE A 56 -8.60 -1.87 -9.95
N PRO A 57 -8.08 -1.84 -11.19
CA PRO A 57 -8.26 -2.95 -12.13
C PRO A 57 -7.39 -4.15 -11.77
N ARG A 58 -7.98 -5.34 -11.90
CA ARG A 58 -7.32 -6.65 -11.86
C ARG A 58 -7.86 -7.50 -13.00
N GLU A 59 -7.10 -8.50 -13.42
CA GLU A 59 -7.55 -9.52 -14.37
C GLU A 59 -7.32 -10.88 -13.74
N THR A 60 -8.30 -11.78 -13.87
CA THR A 60 -8.13 -13.17 -13.43
C THR A 60 -7.19 -13.92 -14.36
N THR A 61 -6.18 -14.58 -13.79
CA THR A 61 -5.26 -15.44 -14.55
C THR A 61 -5.87 -16.80 -14.88
N GLN A 62 -6.78 -17.27 -14.03
CA GLN A 62 -7.51 -18.53 -14.16
C GLN A 62 -8.94 -18.37 -13.62
N ALA A 63 -9.82 -19.33 -13.94
CA ALA A 63 -11.16 -19.34 -13.38
C ALA A 63 -11.10 -19.50 -11.85
N CYS A 64 -11.89 -18.73 -11.12
CA CYS A 64 -11.93 -18.76 -9.66
C CYS A 64 -13.33 -18.46 -9.12
N LYS A 65 -13.53 -18.68 -7.82
CA LYS A 65 -14.78 -18.39 -7.13
C LYS A 65 -14.59 -17.29 -6.10
N ILE A 66 -15.38 -16.22 -6.17
CA ILE A 66 -15.36 -15.12 -5.19
C ILE A 66 -16.76 -14.97 -4.62
N ASN A 67 -16.92 -15.07 -3.29
CA ASN A 67 -18.21 -14.95 -2.59
C ASN A 67 -19.36 -15.79 -3.20
N GLY A 68 -19.05 -16.99 -3.70
CA GLY A 68 -20.05 -17.86 -4.32
C GLY A 68 -20.20 -17.69 -5.83
N TYR A 69 -19.67 -16.62 -6.42
CA TYR A 69 -19.72 -16.35 -7.86
C TYR A 69 -18.55 -16.98 -8.60
N GLU A 70 -18.85 -17.65 -9.71
CA GLU A 70 -17.82 -18.14 -10.63
C GLU A 70 -17.34 -17.02 -11.55
N ILE A 71 -16.04 -16.80 -11.58
CA ILE A 71 -15.38 -15.79 -12.40
C ILE A 71 -14.45 -16.51 -13.37
N PRO A 72 -14.72 -16.46 -14.68
CA PRO A 72 -13.85 -17.06 -15.70
C PRO A 72 -12.45 -16.46 -15.71
N ALA A 73 -11.49 -17.17 -16.31
CA ALA A 73 -10.18 -16.61 -16.63
C ALA A 73 -10.31 -15.41 -17.56
N LYS A 74 -9.35 -14.48 -17.51
CA LYS A 74 -9.31 -13.25 -18.35
C LYS A 74 -10.46 -12.28 -18.12
N THR A 75 -11.11 -12.37 -16.95
CA THR A 75 -12.16 -11.43 -16.55
C THR A 75 -11.52 -10.21 -15.89
N ARG A 76 -11.88 -9.01 -16.35
CA ARG A 76 -11.49 -7.76 -15.68
C ARG A 76 -12.35 -7.51 -14.45
N ILE A 77 -11.71 -7.40 -13.29
CA ILE A 77 -12.31 -7.08 -12.00
C ILE A 77 -11.93 -5.64 -11.63
N LEU A 78 -12.88 -4.86 -11.12
CA LEU A 78 -12.62 -3.54 -10.55
C LEU A 78 -12.82 -3.60 -9.04
N ILE A 79 -11.74 -3.46 -8.29
CA ILE A 79 -11.79 -3.38 -6.82
C ILE A 79 -12.14 -1.94 -6.44
N ASN A 80 -13.29 -1.74 -5.79
CA ASN A 80 -13.73 -0.43 -5.35
C ASN A 80 -13.05 -0.02 -4.03
N ALA A 81 -11.78 0.38 -4.13
CA ALA A 81 -10.98 0.84 -2.99
C ALA A 81 -11.65 1.97 -2.22
N ARG A 82 -12.35 2.88 -2.93
CA ARG A 82 -13.09 3.99 -2.29
C ARG A 82 -14.24 3.52 -1.41
N ALA A 83 -14.98 2.50 -1.86
CA ALA A 83 -16.08 1.92 -1.09
C ALA A 83 -15.54 1.13 0.11
N ILE A 84 -14.52 0.29 -0.08
CA ILE A 84 -13.88 -0.48 0.99
C ILE A 84 -13.33 0.45 2.08
N ALA A 85 -12.67 1.54 1.68
CA ALA A 85 -12.10 2.51 2.60
C ALA A 85 -13.16 3.29 3.39
N ARG A 86 -14.44 3.22 3.02
CA ARG A 86 -15.59 3.85 3.69
C ARG A 86 -16.64 2.86 4.19
N ASP A 87 -16.33 1.57 4.18
CA ASP A 87 -17.28 0.55 4.60
C ASP A 87 -17.50 0.65 6.12
N PRO A 88 -18.74 0.93 6.60
CA PRO A 88 -19.03 1.00 8.03
C PRO A 88 -18.85 -0.34 8.76
N LEU A 89 -18.78 -1.47 8.04
CA LEU A 89 -18.49 -2.78 8.63
C LEU A 89 -17.00 -2.92 8.99
N CYS A 90 -16.12 -2.20 8.30
CA CYS A 90 -14.66 -2.27 8.51
C CYS A 90 -14.12 -1.06 9.29
N TRP A 91 -14.75 0.11 9.17
CA TRP A 91 -14.26 1.36 9.74
C TRP A 91 -15.31 2.01 10.63
N LYS A 92 -14.90 2.43 11.83
CA LYS A 92 -15.74 3.29 12.68
C LYS A 92 -15.72 4.71 12.13
N ASP A 93 -16.90 5.34 12.00
CA ASP A 93 -17.08 6.68 11.42
C ASP A 93 -16.36 6.83 10.06
N PRO A 94 -16.67 5.98 9.06
CA PRO A 94 -15.86 5.80 7.85
C PRO A 94 -15.63 7.07 7.01
N ASN A 95 -16.50 8.08 7.17
CA ASN A 95 -16.47 9.33 6.43
C ASN A 95 -15.79 10.47 7.18
N SER A 96 -15.41 10.27 8.45
CA SER A 96 -14.67 11.26 9.23
C SER A 96 -13.17 11.16 8.95
N PHE A 97 -12.51 12.31 8.84
CA PHE A 97 -11.06 12.40 8.72
C PHE A 97 -10.42 12.32 10.11
N LYS A 98 -9.86 11.15 10.46
CA LYS A 98 -9.27 10.89 11.78
C LYS A 98 -7.91 10.19 11.60
N PRO A 99 -6.79 10.95 11.52
CA PRO A 99 -5.45 10.39 11.28
C PRO A 99 -5.08 9.23 12.21
N GLU A 100 -5.50 9.30 13.48
CA GLU A 100 -5.19 8.29 14.50
C GLU A 100 -6.04 7.01 14.36
N SER A 101 -7.08 7.04 13.52
CA SER A 101 -8.06 5.96 13.37
C SER A 101 -7.78 5.02 12.20
N CYS A 102 -6.59 5.08 11.57
CA CYS A 102 -6.20 4.14 10.53
C CYS A 102 -5.29 3.01 11.06
N PRO A 103 -5.83 1.98 11.74
CA PRO A 103 -5.06 0.85 12.24
C PRO A 103 -4.53 -0.04 11.10
N GLY A 104 -5.17 0.02 9.92
CA GLY A 104 -4.94 -0.90 8.81
C GLY A 104 -3.56 -0.78 8.15
N ILE A 105 -2.88 0.35 8.30
CA ILE A 105 -1.62 0.58 7.59
C ILE A 105 -0.39 0.07 8.34
N ASN A 106 -0.36 0.19 9.67
CA ASN A 106 0.63 -0.50 10.49
C ASN A 106 0.38 -2.01 10.39
N PHE A 107 -0.89 -2.42 10.38
CA PHE A 107 -1.24 -3.81 10.11
C PHE A 107 -0.76 -4.28 8.73
N ALA A 108 -0.95 -3.48 7.67
CA ALA A 108 -0.51 -3.84 6.32
C ALA A 108 1.02 -3.93 6.22
N VAL A 109 1.75 -2.97 6.80
CA VAL A 109 3.23 -3.00 6.84
C VAL A 109 3.72 -4.22 7.61
N LEU A 110 3.21 -4.46 8.82
CA LEU A 110 3.58 -5.64 9.63
C LEU A 110 3.22 -6.96 8.92
N THR A 111 2.09 -7.00 8.21
CA THR A 111 1.68 -8.19 7.46
C THR A 111 2.61 -8.44 6.28
N ILE A 112 2.99 -7.40 5.52
CA ILE A 112 3.93 -7.51 4.41
C ILE A 112 5.32 -7.90 4.93
N GLU A 113 5.80 -7.27 5.99
CA GLU A 113 7.08 -7.59 6.63
C GLU A 113 7.11 -9.04 7.12
N LEU A 114 6.07 -9.47 7.84
CA LEU A 114 5.97 -10.84 8.34
C LEU A 114 5.87 -11.85 7.19
N ALA A 115 5.07 -11.57 6.17
CA ALA A 115 4.94 -12.42 4.99
C ALA A 115 6.29 -12.53 4.26
N LEU A 116 6.96 -11.41 4.00
CA LEU A 116 8.25 -11.38 3.33
C LEU A 116 9.34 -12.05 4.18
N ALA A 117 9.36 -11.82 5.50
CA ALA A 117 10.30 -12.47 6.41
C ALA A 117 10.11 -13.98 6.42
N ASN A 118 8.87 -14.47 6.44
CA ASN A 118 8.57 -15.91 6.39
C ASN A 118 8.92 -16.53 5.03
N LEU A 119 8.61 -15.86 3.91
CA LEU A 119 9.02 -16.28 2.56
C LEU A 119 10.54 -16.32 2.45
N LEU A 120 11.17 -15.26 2.98
CA LEU A 120 12.59 -15.07 3.30
C LEU A 120 13.21 -16.27 3.98
N HIS A 121 12.56 -16.67 5.08
CA HIS A 121 13.02 -17.66 6.02
C HIS A 121 12.88 -19.09 5.48
N CYS A 122 11.74 -19.40 4.86
CA CYS A 122 11.36 -20.76 4.50
C CYS A 122 11.85 -21.21 3.12
N PHE A 123 12.14 -20.30 2.20
CA PHE A 123 12.42 -20.65 0.80
C PHE A 123 13.69 -19.98 0.27
N ASP A 124 14.45 -20.73 -0.50
CA ASP A 124 15.38 -20.19 -1.48
C ASP A 124 14.62 -19.86 -2.76
N TRP A 125 15.01 -18.75 -3.41
CA TRP A 125 14.33 -18.23 -4.60
C TRP A 125 15.29 -18.25 -5.79
N LYS A 126 14.86 -18.83 -6.90
CA LYS A 126 15.63 -18.90 -8.14
C LYS A 126 14.79 -18.44 -9.32
N LEU A 127 15.46 -17.99 -10.38
CA LEU A 127 14.82 -17.81 -11.68
C LEU A 127 14.55 -19.19 -12.31
N PRO A 128 13.52 -19.34 -13.15
CA PRO A 128 13.31 -20.55 -13.93
C PRO A 128 14.51 -20.90 -14.81
N ASP A 129 14.67 -22.17 -15.14
CA ASP A 129 15.79 -22.64 -15.99
C ASP A 129 15.82 -21.89 -17.32
N GLY A 130 17.00 -21.41 -17.70
CA GLY A 130 17.21 -20.63 -18.93
C GLY A 130 16.88 -19.15 -18.83
N ILE A 131 16.38 -18.66 -17.69
CA ILE A 131 16.15 -17.22 -17.44
C ILE A 131 17.30 -16.66 -16.60
N THR A 132 17.94 -15.60 -17.12
CA THR A 132 19.02 -14.89 -16.44
C THR A 132 18.50 -13.63 -15.75
N ARG A 133 19.36 -12.99 -14.94
CA ARG A 133 19.00 -11.74 -14.26
C ARG A 133 18.74 -10.60 -15.24
N ASP A 134 19.45 -10.58 -16.36
CA ASP A 134 19.33 -9.53 -17.38
C ASP A 134 18.00 -9.63 -18.14
N ASP A 135 17.36 -10.80 -18.13
CA ASP A 135 16.03 -11.03 -18.69
C ASP A 135 14.89 -10.53 -17.78
N VAL A 136 15.20 -10.12 -16.53
CA VAL A 136 14.19 -9.63 -15.58
C VAL A 136 13.84 -8.18 -15.90
N ASP A 137 12.79 -8.03 -16.71
CA ASP A 137 12.26 -6.72 -17.11
C ASP A 137 11.67 -5.96 -15.91
N LEU A 138 12.25 -4.80 -15.57
CA LEU A 138 11.74 -3.89 -14.53
C LEU A 138 10.81 -2.81 -15.07
N VAL A 139 10.56 -2.77 -16.38
CA VAL A 139 9.67 -1.79 -16.99
C VAL A 139 8.28 -1.94 -16.38
N GLU A 140 7.71 -0.81 -15.99
CA GLU A 140 6.38 -0.74 -15.42
C GLU A 140 5.34 -0.68 -16.54
N ALA A 141 4.20 -1.33 -16.33
CA ALA A 141 3.05 -1.14 -17.19
C ALA A 141 2.50 0.27 -16.97
N VAL A 142 2.28 1.01 -18.06
CA VAL A 142 1.55 2.27 -18.01
C VAL A 142 0.10 1.95 -17.70
N GLY A 143 -0.38 2.43 -16.55
CA GLY A 143 -1.73 2.16 -16.10
C GLY A 143 -2.05 2.85 -14.79
N LEU A 144 -3.28 2.63 -14.35
CA LEU A 144 -3.82 3.27 -13.14
C LEU A 144 -3.11 2.81 -11.86
N THR A 145 -2.51 1.61 -11.83
CA THR A 145 -1.61 1.16 -10.76
C THR A 145 -0.27 0.72 -11.34
N VAL A 146 0.82 1.09 -10.67
CA VAL A 146 2.16 0.62 -11.02
C VAL A 146 2.28 -0.87 -10.73
N HIS A 147 2.67 -1.63 -11.75
CA HIS A 147 3.03 -3.04 -11.66
C HIS A 147 4.02 -3.35 -12.79
N LYS A 148 4.79 -4.44 -12.68
CA LYS A 148 5.69 -4.86 -13.76
C LYS A 148 4.90 -5.11 -15.04
N LYS A 149 5.40 -4.58 -16.17
CA LYS A 149 4.88 -4.83 -17.51
C LYS A 149 4.93 -6.32 -17.85
N THR A 150 6.03 -6.97 -17.46
CA THR A 150 6.23 -8.40 -17.57
C THR A 150 6.26 -9.02 -16.17
N PRO A 151 5.37 -9.96 -15.82
CA PRO A 151 5.36 -10.57 -14.49
C PRO A 151 6.69 -11.20 -14.11
N LEU A 152 7.15 -11.01 -12.87
CA LEU A 152 8.30 -11.73 -12.34
C LEU A 152 7.88 -13.17 -12.00
N LEU A 153 8.53 -14.14 -12.62
CA LEU A 153 8.37 -15.55 -12.30
C LEU A 153 9.57 -16.03 -11.48
N LEU A 154 9.31 -16.69 -10.37
CA LEU A 154 10.31 -17.26 -9.48
C LEU A 154 9.95 -18.71 -9.14
N VAL A 155 10.98 -19.52 -8.96
CA VAL A 155 10.90 -20.88 -8.41
C VAL A 155 11.27 -20.80 -6.94
N ALA A 156 10.35 -21.20 -6.06
CA ALA A 156 10.59 -21.30 -4.62
C ALA A 156 10.98 -22.74 -4.25
N THR A 157 12.14 -22.92 -3.62
CA THR A 157 12.58 -24.23 -3.09
C THR A 157 12.67 -24.16 -1.57
N PRO A 158 12.05 -25.09 -0.81
CA PRO A 158 12.14 -25.10 0.66
C PRO A 158 13.60 -25.16 1.12
N ARG A 159 13.96 -24.34 2.12
CA ARG A 159 15.29 -24.43 2.73
C ARG A 159 15.37 -25.65 3.65
N PRO A 160 16.49 -26.40 3.63
CA PRO A 160 16.71 -27.46 4.60
C PRO A 160 16.78 -26.85 6.00
N ARG A 161 16.06 -27.44 6.95
CA ARG A 161 16.05 -27.05 8.36
C ARG A 161 17.13 -27.76 9.13
#